data_AF-A0A843C4D9-F1
#
_entry.id   AF-A0A843C4D9-F1
#
_cell.length_a   1.000
_cell.length_b   1.000
_cell.length_c   1.000
_cell.angle_alpha   90.00
_cell.angle_beta   90.00
_cell.angle_gamma   90.00
#
_symmetry.space_group_name_H-M   'P 1'
#
loop_
_entity.id
_entity.type
_entity.pdbx_description
1 polymer ?
#
loop_
_entity_poly.entity_id
_entity_poly.type
_entity_poly.pdbx_seq_one_letter_code
_entity_poly.pdbx_strand_id
1 'polypeptide(L)'
;MSRKYVTFSKNIFIPVTNVCRNACDYCVFKARSREAAYVTEVQDFLNVVQHKGAATEALFSAGENPELAYLSSFFNNRVIEEGFSSLVEYTKDLCKLAIKHGLLPHCNLGVLSRDELK
;
A
#
# COMPACT_ATOMS: atom_id res chain seq x y z
N MET A 1 27.31 24.48 -22.81
CA MET A 1 26.94 23.80 -21.54
C MET A 1 25.86 22.77 -21.88
N SER A 2 26.08 21.47 -21.64
CA SER A 2 25.01 20.49 -21.80
C SER A 2 23.95 20.76 -20.73
N ARG A 3 22.70 20.96 -21.15
CA ARG A 3 21.59 21.02 -20.19
C ARG A 3 21.45 19.63 -19.59
N LYS A 4 21.78 19.48 -18.30
CA LYS A 4 21.45 18.29 -17.54
C LYS A 4 19.94 18.34 -17.29
N TYR A 5 19.19 17.50 -18.01
CA TYR A 5 17.75 17.37 -17.78
C TYR A 5 17.53 16.56 -16.49
N VAL A 6 16.68 17.08 -15.61
CA VAL A 6 16.14 16.36 -14.46
C VAL A 6 14.72 15.94 -14.82
N THR A 7 14.44 14.65 -14.77
CA THR A 7 13.11 14.07 -15.05
C THR A 7 12.50 13.54 -13.77
N PHE A 8 11.18 13.28 -13.80
CA PHE A 8 10.43 12.70 -12.69
C PHE A 8 9.28 11.86 -13.23
N SER A 9 8.76 10.95 -12.40
CA SER A 9 7.49 10.27 -12.65
C SER A 9 6.39 10.84 -11.77
N LYS A 10 5.18 10.95 -12.33
CA LYS A 10 4.00 11.45 -11.63
C LYS A 10 3.26 10.26 -11.02
N ASN A 11 3.34 10.12 -9.70
CA ASN A 11 2.61 9.08 -8.98
C ASN A 11 1.56 9.66 -8.02
N ILE A 12 0.58 8.83 -7.69
CA ILE A 12 -0.23 8.97 -6.48
C ILE A 12 0.30 7.99 -5.43
N PHE A 13 0.33 8.42 -4.16
CA PHE A 13 0.77 7.60 -3.04
C PHE A 13 -0.42 6.95 -2.37
N ILE A 14 -0.39 5.62 -2.24
CA ILE A 14 -1.45 4.80 -1.65
C ILE A 14 -0.87 4.04 -0.44
N PRO A 15 -1.09 4.52 0.80
CA PRO A 15 -0.69 3.78 1.98
C PRO A 15 -1.69 2.66 2.26
N VAL A 16 -1.36 1.41 1.93
CA VAL A 16 -2.30 0.27 2.04
C VAL A 16 -2.68 0.00 3.51
N THR A 17 -1.70 0.08 4.42
CA THR A 17 -1.94 -0.03 5.87
C THR A 17 -0.77 0.56 6.65
N ASN A 18 -1.04 1.05 7.86
CA ASN A 18 -0.02 1.42 8.84
C ASN A 18 0.15 0.37 9.96
N VAL A 19 -0.36 -0.85 9.77
CA VAL A 19 -0.04 -1.99 10.63
C VAL A 19 1.30 -2.56 10.19
N CYS A 20 2.23 -2.74 11.12
CA CYS A 20 3.60 -3.16 10.82
C CYS A 20 4.13 -4.04 11.96
N ARG A 21 4.90 -5.09 11.62
CA ARG A 21 5.59 -5.93 12.62
C ARG A 21 6.67 -5.17 13.39
N ASN A 22 7.23 -4.12 12.76
CA ASN A 22 8.30 -3.32 13.33
C ASN A 22 7.73 -2.15 14.16
N ALA A 23 8.51 -1.69 15.14
CA ALA A 23 8.10 -0.65 16.09
C ALA A 23 9.00 0.61 16.03
N CYS A 24 9.46 0.99 14.84
CA CYS A 24 10.34 2.16 14.65
C CYS A 24 9.66 3.48 15.05
N ASP A 25 10.26 4.25 15.97
CA ASP A 25 9.63 5.45 16.54
C ASP A 25 9.43 6.60 15.56
N TYR A 26 10.24 6.65 14.50
CA TYR A 26 10.18 7.66 13.44
C TYR A 26 9.22 7.28 12.30
N CYS A 27 8.65 6.08 12.30
CA CYS A 27 7.94 5.55 11.15
C CYS A 27 6.45 5.91 11.15
N VAL A 28 5.95 6.46 10.04
CA VAL A 28 4.52 6.75 9.84
C VAL A 28 3.67 5.48 9.77
N PHE A 29 4.27 4.35 9.33
CA PHE A 29 3.62 3.05 9.30
C PHE A 29 3.65 2.32 10.65
N LYS A 30 3.96 3.00 11.76
CA LYS A 30 3.80 2.45 13.11
C LYS A 30 2.48 2.93 13.70
N ALA A 31 1.42 2.15 13.53
CA ALA A 31 0.21 2.33 14.32
C ALA A 31 0.53 2.20 15.82
N ARG A 32 0.21 3.24 16.62
CA ARG A 32 0.51 3.29 18.05
C ARG A 32 -0.60 2.72 18.94
N SER A 33 -1.79 2.56 18.38
CA SER A 33 -2.96 1.98 19.04
C SER A 33 -3.90 1.40 17.98
N ARG A 34 -4.94 0.68 18.42
CA ARG A 34 -5.95 0.11 17.52
C ARG A 34 -6.77 1.20 16.81
N GLU A 35 -7.01 2.32 17.48
CA GLU A 35 -7.79 3.45 16.97
C GLU A 35 -7.02 4.24 15.90
N ALA A 36 -5.68 4.20 15.96
CA ALA A 36 -4.81 4.81 14.96
C ALA A 36 -4.50 3.89 13.78
N ALA A 37 -4.88 2.61 13.84
CA ALA A 37 -4.62 1.63 12.79
C ALA A 37 -5.64 1.75 11.66
N TYR A 38 -5.21 1.54 10.43
CA TYR A 38 -6.09 1.52 9.26
C TYR A 38 -5.62 0.51 8.20
N VAL A 39 -6.57 0.12 7.35
CA VAL A 39 -6.34 -0.49 6.04
C VAL A 39 -7.12 0.38 5.06
N THR A 40 -6.47 0.81 3.97
CA THR A 40 -7.13 1.62 2.94
C THR A 40 -8.13 0.75 2.20
N GLU A 41 -9.41 1.11 2.25
CA GLU A 41 -10.47 0.37 1.59
C GLU A 41 -10.44 0.58 0.06
N VAL A 42 -10.99 -0.36 -0.69
CA VAL A 42 -11.08 -0.26 -2.16
C VAL A 42 -11.80 1.02 -2.61
N GLN A 43 -12.84 1.45 -1.88
CA GLN A 43 -13.58 2.67 -2.21
C GLN A 43 -12.74 3.93 -2.02
N ASP A 44 -11.94 3.99 -0.95
CA ASP A 44 -11.01 5.10 -0.71
C ASP A 44 -9.93 5.14 -1.79
N PHE A 45 -9.38 3.98 -2.17
CA PHE A 45 -8.44 3.89 -3.29
C PHE A 45 -9.07 4.40 -4.60
N LEU A 46 -10.29 3.98 -4.92
CA LEU A 46 -11.00 4.43 -6.12
C LEU A 46 -11.24 5.95 -6.10
N ASN A 47 -11.58 6.52 -4.94
CA ASN A 47 -11.72 7.96 -4.78
C ASN A 47 -10.39 8.68 -5.05
N VAL A 48 -9.26 8.18 -4.57
CA VAL A 48 -7.94 8.74 -4.89
C VAL A 48 -7.63 8.63 -6.39
N VAL A 49 -7.96 7.50 -7.03
CA VAL A 49 -7.78 7.30 -8.47
C VAL A 49 -8.62 8.26 -9.30
N GLN A 50 -9.86 8.56 -8.88
CA GLN A 50 -10.71 9.56 -9.56
C GLN A 50 -10.06 10.96 -9.55
N HIS A 51 -9.27 11.27 -8.52
CA HIS A 51 -8.59 12.56 -8.35
C HIS A 51 -7.10 12.51 -8.72
N LYS A 52 -6.64 11.50 -9.47
CA LYS A 52 -5.22 11.25 -9.80
C LYS A 52 -4.54 12.33 -10.65
N GLY A 53 -5.30 13.22 -11.28
CA GLY A 53 -4.78 14.23 -12.20
C GLY A 53 -3.93 13.60 -13.32
N ALA A 54 -2.71 14.12 -13.50
CA ALA A 54 -1.77 13.66 -14.53
C ALA A 54 -0.86 12.49 -14.07
N ALA A 55 -1.19 11.81 -12.97
CA ALA A 55 -0.43 10.67 -12.51
C ALA A 55 -0.51 9.50 -13.50
N THR A 56 0.64 8.85 -13.66
CA THR A 56 0.88 7.68 -14.51
C THR A 56 1.17 6.43 -13.67
N GLU A 57 1.52 6.59 -12.40
CA GLU A 57 1.85 5.50 -11.49
C GLU A 57 1.02 5.53 -10.21
N ALA A 58 0.77 4.36 -9.63
CA ALA A 58 0.22 4.19 -8.29
C ALA A 58 1.28 3.56 -7.39
N LEU A 59 1.78 4.32 -6.42
CA LEU A 59 2.77 3.86 -5.46
C LEU A 59 2.05 3.27 -4.24
N PHE A 60 1.98 1.95 -4.15
CA PHE A 60 1.50 1.24 -2.98
C PHE A 60 2.61 1.11 -1.95
N SER A 61 2.36 1.56 -0.72
CA SER A 61 3.31 1.42 0.39
C SER A 61 2.58 0.94 1.63
N ALA A 62 3.24 0.15 2.47
CA ALA A 62 2.60 -0.43 3.65
C ALA A 62 3.60 -0.60 4.79
N GLY A 63 3.07 -0.84 5.99
CA GLY A 63 3.83 -1.51 7.04
C GLY A 63 4.22 -2.93 6.62
N GLU A 64 5.32 -3.43 7.20
CA GLU A 64 5.90 -4.73 6.87
C GLU A 64 5.21 -5.86 7.64
N ASN A 65 4.82 -6.93 6.94
CA ASN A 65 4.19 -8.15 7.47
C ASN A 65 3.16 -7.89 8.59
N PRO A 66 2.09 -7.14 8.31
CA PRO A 66 1.05 -6.82 9.30
C PRO A 66 0.41 -8.06 9.94
N GLU A 67 0.45 -9.21 9.27
CA GLU A 67 -0.02 -10.51 9.76
C GLU A 67 0.77 -10.99 10.99
N LEU A 68 2.00 -10.51 11.16
CA LEU A 68 2.86 -10.81 12.31
C LEU A 68 2.94 -9.65 13.32
N ALA A 69 2.22 -8.57 13.09
CA ALA A 69 2.23 -7.39 13.96
C ALA A 69 1.47 -7.61 15.26
N TYR A 70 1.76 -6.77 16.26
CA TYR A 70 0.96 -6.71 17.50
C TYR A 70 -0.54 -6.43 17.21
N LEU A 71 -0.84 -5.66 16.16
CA LEU A 71 -2.19 -5.35 15.71
C LEU A 71 -2.67 -6.27 14.56
N SER A 72 -2.10 -7.47 14.41
CA SER A 72 -2.46 -8.41 13.34
C SER A 72 -3.94 -8.78 13.32
N SER A 73 -4.58 -8.90 14.49
CA SER A 73 -6.02 -9.18 14.58
C SER A 73 -6.89 -8.07 14.00
N PHE A 74 -6.47 -6.80 14.11
CA PHE A 74 -7.13 -5.68 13.44
C PHE A 74 -6.98 -5.81 11.92
N PHE A 75 -5.75 -6.03 11.44
CA PHE A 75 -5.46 -6.13 10.02
C PHE A 75 -6.21 -7.30 9.37
N ASN A 76 -6.10 -8.49 9.96
CA ASN A 76 -6.74 -9.70 9.44
C ASN A 76 -8.25 -9.55 9.35
N ASN A 77 -8.90 -8.99 10.38
CA ASN A 77 -10.35 -8.79 10.33
C ASN A 77 -10.77 -7.89 9.15
N ARG A 78 -10.03 -6.80 8.90
CA ARG A 78 -10.32 -5.90 7.77
C ARG A 78 -10.10 -6.56 6.42
N VAL A 79 -9.02 -7.30 6.27
CA VAL A 79 -8.67 -7.94 5.00
C VAL A 79 -9.57 -9.17 4.73
N ILE A 80 -10.00 -9.88 5.77
CA ILE A 80 -11.00 -10.97 5.69
C ILE A 80 -12.39 -10.45 5.32
N GLU A 81 -12.81 -9.30 5.86
CA GLU A 81 -14.07 -8.63 5.46
C GLU A 81 -14.09 -8.36 3.95
N GLU A 82 -12.93 -8.12 3.35
CA GLU A 82 -12.75 -7.91 1.92
C GLU A 82 -12.46 -9.20 1.12
N GLY A 83 -12.38 -10.36 1.78
CA GLY A 83 -12.22 -11.67 1.14
C GLY A 83 -10.77 -12.07 0.83
N PHE A 84 -9.78 -11.41 1.44
CA PHE A 84 -8.36 -11.64 1.21
C PHE A 84 -7.67 -12.28 2.44
N SER A 85 -6.53 -12.91 2.22
CA SER A 85 -5.79 -13.65 3.26
C SER A 85 -4.46 -13.01 3.70
N SER A 86 -3.98 -12.01 2.95
CA SER A 86 -2.69 -11.34 3.23
C SER A 86 -2.62 -9.93 2.62
N LEU A 87 -1.68 -9.12 3.10
CA LEU A 87 -1.31 -7.82 2.54
C LEU A 87 -0.93 -7.93 1.06
N VAL A 88 -0.19 -8.98 0.71
CA VAL A 88 0.29 -9.19 -0.67
C VAL A 88 -0.89 -9.49 -1.59
N GLU A 89 -1.79 -10.39 -1.19
CA GLU A 89 -2.98 -10.72 -1.96
C GLU A 89 -3.89 -9.49 -2.14
N TYR A 90 -4.09 -8.74 -1.06
CA TYR A 90 -4.89 -7.52 -1.08
C TYR A 90 -4.29 -6.46 -2.01
N THR A 91 -2.99 -6.18 -1.84
CA THR A 91 -2.30 -5.19 -2.68
C THR A 91 -2.26 -5.63 -4.15
N LYS A 92 -2.16 -6.93 -4.43
CA LYS A 92 -2.22 -7.48 -5.80
C LYS A 92 -3.56 -7.15 -6.46
N ASP A 93 -4.66 -7.17 -5.72
CA ASP A 93 -5.96 -6.78 -6.26
C ASP A 93 -6.06 -5.27 -6.51
N LEU A 94 -5.57 -4.45 -5.58
CA LEU A 94 -5.44 -3.00 -5.78
C LEU A 94 -4.56 -2.66 -7.00
N CYS A 95 -3.49 -3.43 -7.24
CA CYS A 95 -2.64 -3.29 -8.43
C CYS A 95 -3.41 -3.59 -9.72
N LYS A 96 -4.20 -4.67 -9.75
CA LYS A 96 -5.07 -4.97 -10.92
C LYS A 96 -6.05 -3.83 -11.18
N LEU A 97 -6.61 -3.25 -10.12
CA LEU A 97 -7.52 -2.11 -10.23
C LEU A 97 -6.80 -0.86 -10.73
N ALA A 98 -5.60 -0.55 -10.23
CA ALA A 98 -4.76 0.53 -10.75
C ALA A 98 -4.51 0.40 -12.26
N ILE A 99 -4.17 -0.80 -12.73
CA ILE A 99 -3.96 -1.10 -14.15
C ILE A 99 -5.24 -0.84 -14.95
N LYS A 100 -6.40 -1.27 -14.46
CA LYS A 100 -7.70 -0.99 -15.12
C LYS A 100 -7.98 0.51 -15.26
N HIS A 101 -7.45 1.33 -14.37
CA HIS A 101 -7.56 2.79 -14.39
C HIS A 101 -6.36 3.50 -15.06
N GLY A 102 -5.51 2.77 -15.77
CA GLY A 102 -4.39 3.32 -16.54
C GLY A 102 -3.23 3.83 -15.69
N LEU A 103 -3.04 3.28 -14.49
CA LEU A 103 -1.90 3.55 -13.62
C LEU A 103 -0.99 2.32 -13.55
N LEU A 104 0.32 2.53 -13.71
CA LEU A 104 1.32 1.51 -13.49
C LEU A 104 1.54 1.31 -11.96
N PRO A 105 1.33 0.12 -11.40
CA PRO A 105 1.57 -0.12 -9.99
C PRO A 105 3.06 -0.23 -9.67
N HIS A 106 3.46 0.35 -8.54
CA HIS A 106 4.77 0.20 -7.91
C HIS A 106 4.57 -0.08 -6.42
N CYS A 107 5.20 -1.11 -5.87
CA CYS A 107 4.93 -1.61 -4.53
C CYS A 107 6.15 -1.55 -3.59
N ASN A 108 5.96 -0.99 -2.40
CA ASN A 108 6.89 -0.98 -1.28
C ASN A 108 6.23 -1.63 -0.05
N LEU A 109 6.22 -2.97 -0.02
CA LEU A 109 5.52 -3.76 1.00
C LEU A 109 6.44 -4.33 2.10
N GLY A 110 7.70 -3.89 2.13
CA GLY A 110 8.72 -4.46 3.02
C GLY A 110 9.34 -5.75 2.46
N VAL A 111 9.87 -6.60 3.33
CA VAL A 111 10.54 -7.85 2.93
C VAL A 111 9.52 -8.94 2.58
N LEU A 112 9.50 -9.32 1.31
CA LEU A 112 8.66 -10.40 0.79
C LEU A 112 9.45 -11.72 0.66
N SER A 113 8.77 -12.82 0.92
CA SER A 113 9.25 -14.17 0.63
C SER A 113 9.27 -14.43 -0.89
N ARG A 114 9.98 -15.50 -1.29
CA ARG A 114 10.05 -15.90 -2.70
C ARG A 114 8.69 -16.31 -3.27
N ASP A 115 7.79 -16.84 -2.44
CA ASP A 115 6.46 -17.26 -2.89
C ASP A 115 5.52 -16.06 -3.05
N GLU A 116 5.65 -15.04 -2.21
CA GLU A 116 4.90 -13.78 -2.33
C GLU A 116 5.27 -12.96 -3.58
N LEU A 117 6.47 -13.17 -4.14
CA LEU A 117 6.94 -12.53 -5.36
C LEU A 117 6.41 -13.17 -6.67
N LYS A 118 5.65 -14.27 -6.58
CA LYS A 118 5.11 -14.99 -7.76
C LYS A 118 3.72 -14.49 -8.18
#